data_AF-A0A1V5L1P5-F1
#
_entry.id   AF-A0A1V5L1P5-F1
#
_cell.length_a   1.000
_cell.length_b   1.000
_cell.length_c   1.000
_cell.angle_alpha   90.00
_cell.angle_beta   90.00
_cell.angle_gamma   90.00
#
_symmetry.space_group_name_H-M   'P 1'
#
loop_
_entity.id
_entity.type
_entity.pdbx_description
1 polymer ?
#
loop_
_entity_poly.entity_id
_entity_poly.type
_entity_poly.pdbx_seq_one_letter_code
_entity_poly.pdbx_strand_id
1 'polypeptide(L)'
;MGEKLFEMDVFPPDNKISPHVFPDKVQKFKNNLERNLAKIKEWEYCYCSKCKKIKFSGDLRATEEGIYCTECGNINLEPPSWVNCPHHKDSFVKCPRGGKGIRKLQYGSACQDNCYFRT
;
A
#
# COMPACT_ATOMS: atom_id res chain seq x y z
N MET A 1 48.65 -41.39 36.86
CA MET A 1 47.70 -40.83 37.83
C MET A 1 47.81 -39.31 37.75
N GLY A 2 46.68 -38.60 37.61
CA GLY A 2 46.61 -37.14 37.62
C GLY A 2 45.79 -36.59 36.45
N GLU A 3 44.51 -36.35 36.70
CA GLU A 3 43.44 -36.00 35.76
C GLU A 3 43.23 -34.47 35.62
N LYS A 4 42.74 -34.04 34.43
CA LYS A 4 41.80 -32.91 34.14
C LYS A 4 42.25 -31.46 34.49
N LEU A 5 41.78 -30.37 33.86
CA LEU A 5 40.49 -30.00 33.27
C LEU A 5 40.65 -28.70 32.42
N PHE A 6 39.87 -28.56 31.33
CA PHE A 6 39.40 -27.36 30.59
C PHE A 6 39.96 -25.94 30.85
N GLU A 7 40.33 -25.22 29.78
CA GLU A 7 40.13 -23.77 29.57
C GLU A 7 40.06 -23.52 28.03
N MET A 8 38.87 -23.32 27.43
CA MET A 8 38.09 -22.09 27.20
C MET A 8 38.71 -21.07 26.22
N ASP A 9 38.18 -21.12 24.99
CA ASP A 9 37.99 -20.12 23.92
C ASP A 9 39.00 -18.97 23.72
N VAL A 10 39.76 -19.07 22.61
CA VAL A 10 40.52 -17.97 22.00
C VAL A 10 39.58 -17.12 21.13
N PHE A 11 39.09 -16.00 21.66
CA PHE A 11 38.55 -14.91 20.85
C PHE A 11 39.70 -13.99 20.39
N PRO A 12 39.85 -13.70 19.09
CA PRO A 12 40.74 -12.64 18.65
C PRO A 12 40.08 -11.24 18.82
N PRO A 13 40.89 -10.20 19.07
CA PRO A 13 40.44 -8.87 19.50
C PRO A 13 39.83 -8.01 18.38
N ASP A 14 38.86 -7.19 18.78
CA ASP A 14 38.28 -6.01 18.13
C ASP A 14 39.13 -5.38 17.01
N ASN A 15 38.63 -5.48 15.77
CA ASN A 15 38.98 -4.51 14.74
C ASN A 15 37.76 -3.64 14.42
N LYS A 16 37.87 -2.38 14.82
CA LYS A 16 36.83 -1.35 14.80
C LYS A 16 36.46 -0.96 13.36
N ILE A 17 35.36 -1.52 12.84
CA ILE A 17 34.59 -0.84 11.80
C ILE A 17 33.48 -0.10 12.55
N SER A 18 33.67 1.21 12.72
CA SER A 18 32.66 2.10 13.28
C SER A 18 31.38 2.03 12.42
N PRO A 19 30.27 1.45 12.90
CA PRO A 19 29.00 1.55 12.20
C PRO A 19 28.46 2.94 12.52
N HIS A 20 28.73 3.90 11.64
CA HIS A 20 28.01 5.17 11.69
C HIS A 20 26.51 4.89 11.52
N VAL A 21 25.86 4.93 12.68
CA VAL A 21 24.43 4.87 12.96
C VAL A 21 23.62 5.64 11.91
N PHE A 22 22.97 4.91 11.00
CA PHE A 22 21.70 5.33 10.41
C PHE A 22 20.63 4.21 10.40
N PRO A 23 20.40 3.50 11.53
CA PRO A 23 19.35 2.47 11.60
C PRO A 23 17.94 3.07 11.49
N ASP A 24 17.73 4.28 12.02
CA ASP A 24 16.38 4.85 12.15
C ASP A 24 15.73 5.17 10.81
N LYS A 25 16.50 5.77 9.88
CA LYS A 25 16.01 6.09 8.54
C LYS A 25 15.77 4.83 7.72
N VAL A 26 16.74 3.91 7.67
CA VAL A 26 16.64 2.66 6.90
C VAL A 26 15.49 1.78 7.40
N GLN A 27 15.28 1.71 8.71
CA GLN A 27 14.15 1.00 9.29
C GLN A 27 12.82 1.67 8.94
N LYS A 28 12.73 3.00 9.05
CA LYS A 28 11.53 3.78 8.69
C LYS A 28 11.19 3.66 7.20
N PHE A 29 12.20 3.62 6.33
CA PHE A 29 12.06 3.45 4.89
C PHE A 29 11.52 2.07 4.52
N LYS A 30 12.07 0.98 5.10
CA LYS A 30 11.51 -0.37 4.96
C LYS A 30 10.06 -0.45 5.44
N ASN A 31 9.78 0.10 6.62
CA ASN A 31 8.42 0.14 7.17
C ASN A 31 7.43 0.88 6.24
N ASN A 32 7.87 1.95 5.57
CA ASN A 32 7.04 2.69 4.62
C ASN A 32 6.74 1.88 3.35
N LEU A 33 7.74 1.20 2.79
CA LEU A 33 7.56 0.35 1.61
C LEU A 33 6.59 -0.80 1.92
N GLU A 34 6.79 -1.50 3.03
CA GLU A 34 5.92 -2.60 3.47
C GLU A 34 4.49 -2.13 3.68
N ARG A 35 4.30 -0.97 4.32
CA ARG A 35 2.99 -0.34 4.49
C ARG A 35 2.33 -0.01 3.14
N ASN A 36 3.09 0.50 2.17
CA ASN A 36 2.54 0.85 0.86
C ASN A 36 2.20 -0.41 0.04
N LEU A 37 2.99 -1.48 0.15
CA LEU A 37 2.66 -2.79 -0.42
C LEU A 37 1.40 -3.39 0.21
N ALA A 38 1.25 -3.28 1.53
CA ALA A 38 0.04 -3.72 2.23
C ALA A 38 -1.19 -2.92 1.78
N LYS A 39 -1.07 -1.60 1.61
CA LYS A 39 -2.14 -0.75 1.07
C LYS A 39 -2.56 -1.16 -0.34
N ILE A 40 -1.61 -1.48 -1.24
CA ILE A 40 -1.95 -1.97 -2.59
C ILE A 40 -2.77 -3.26 -2.50
N LYS A 41 -2.39 -4.19 -1.61
CA LYS A 41 -3.15 -5.44 -1.39
C LYS A 41 -4.55 -5.16 -0.82
N GLU A 42 -4.68 -4.27 0.14
CA GLU A 42 -5.97 -3.87 0.73
C GLU A 42 -6.88 -3.20 -0.31
N TRP A 43 -6.33 -2.32 -1.13
CA TRP A 43 -7.09 -1.62 -2.16
C TRP A 43 -7.55 -2.58 -3.26
N GLU A 44 -6.72 -3.56 -3.65
CA GLU A 44 -6.90 -4.47 -4.80
C GLU A 44 -6.88 -3.75 -6.16
N TYR A 45 -7.52 -2.58 -6.23
CA TYR A 45 -7.55 -1.67 -7.35
C TYR A 45 -7.73 -0.23 -6.86
N CYS A 46 -7.44 0.75 -7.69
CA CYS A 46 -7.69 2.17 -7.43
C CYS A 46 -8.05 2.88 -8.74
N TYR A 47 -8.57 4.10 -8.67
CA TYR A 47 -8.77 4.92 -9.86
C TYR A 47 -7.59 5.87 -10.09
N CYS A 48 -7.05 5.86 -11.30
CA CYS A 48 -6.01 6.79 -11.70
C CYS A 48 -6.63 7.97 -12.45
N SER A 49 -6.61 9.17 -11.85
CA SER A 49 -7.15 10.40 -12.45
C SER A 49 -6.46 10.81 -13.76
N LYS A 50 -5.16 10.54 -13.89
CA LYS A 50 -4.38 10.84 -15.11
C LYS A 50 -4.73 9.89 -16.26
N CYS A 51 -4.85 8.60 -15.99
CA CYS A 51 -5.26 7.62 -17.01
C CYS A 51 -6.78 7.54 -17.22
N LYS A 52 -7.57 8.15 -16.33
CA LYS A 52 -9.03 8.09 -16.27
C LYS A 52 -9.60 6.66 -16.27
N LYS A 53 -8.86 5.71 -15.71
CA LYS A 53 -9.23 4.28 -15.65
C LYS A 53 -8.85 3.66 -14.31
N ILE A 54 -9.49 2.54 -14.01
CA ILE A 54 -9.16 1.70 -12.86
C ILE A 54 -7.81 1.02 -13.12
N LYS A 55 -7.00 0.95 -12.07
CA LYS A 55 -5.70 0.30 -12.01
C LYS A 55 -5.73 -0.77 -10.95
N PHE A 56 -5.40 -1.99 -11.33
CA PHE A 56 -5.32 -3.10 -10.39
C PHE A 56 -3.97 -3.09 -9.69
N SER A 57 -3.85 -3.86 -8.62
CA SER A 57 -2.59 -4.00 -7.86
C SER A 57 -1.36 -4.26 -8.72
N GLY A 58 -1.49 -5.01 -9.83
CA GLY A 58 -0.41 -5.26 -10.80
C GLY A 58 0.02 -4.02 -11.60
N ASP A 59 -0.84 -3.03 -11.74
CA ASP A 59 -0.56 -1.75 -12.42
C ASP A 59 -0.03 -0.66 -11.46
N LEU A 60 0.20 -1.05 -10.19
CA LEU A 60 0.65 -0.16 -9.14
C LEU A 60 2.05 -0.55 -8.67
N ARG A 61 2.87 0.46 -8.45
CA ARG A 61 4.20 0.31 -7.85
C ARG A 61 4.21 0.99 -6.50
N ALA A 62 4.50 0.23 -5.44
CA ALA A 62 4.85 0.80 -4.16
C ALA A 62 6.32 1.21 -4.17
N THR A 63 6.58 2.42 -3.70
CA THR A 63 7.91 2.86 -3.28
C THR A 63 7.83 3.31 -1.83
N GLU A 64 8.95 3.74 -1.26
CA GLU A 64 9.01 4.25 0.11
C GLU A 64 8.27 5.58 0.27
N GLU A 65 8.17 6.35 -0.81
CA GLU A 65 7.52 7.66 -0.85
C GLU A 65 5.98 7.53 -1.02
N GLY A 66 5.49 6.48 -1.66
CA GLY A 66 4.06 6.31 -1.91
C GLY A 66 3.70 5.18 -2.87
N ILE A 67 2.49 5.25 -3.42
CA ILE A 67 1.99 4.31 -4.43
C ILE A 67 1.80 5.07 -5.74
N TYR A 68 2.29 4.49 -6.84
CA TYR A 68 2.37 5.13 -8.15
C TYR A 68 1.70 4.23 -9.18
N CYS A 69 1.03 4.81 -10.16
CA CYS A 69 0.63 4.07 -11.35
C CYS A 69 1.84 3.82 -12.25
N THR A 70 2.09 2.55 -12.61
CA THR A 70 3.23 2.17 -13.47
C THR A 70 3.16 2.76 -14.86
N GLU A 71 1.95 2.96 -15.41
CA GLU A 71 1.76 3.49 -16.77
C GLU A 71 2.03 4.98 -16.90
N CYS A 72 1.64 5.80 -15.91
CA CYS A 72 1.67 7.26 -16.05
C CYS A 72 2.49 8.00 -14.99
N GLY A 73 3.04 7.25 -14.01
CA GLY A 73 3.82 7.77 -12.88
C GLY A 73 3.02 8.59 -11.87
N ASN A 74 1.69 8.66 -11.99
CA ASN A 74 0.87 9.49 -11.10
C ASN A 74 0.80 8.90 -9.69
N ILE A 75 1.00 9.77 -8.69
CA ILE A 75 0.85 9.47 -7.25
C ILE A 75 -0.56 9.74 -6.73
N ASN A 76 -1.31 10.60 -7.42
CA ASN A 76 -2.65 11.00 -7.01
C ASN A 76 -3.66 9.94 -7.46
N LEU A 77 -3.56 8.77 -6.85
CA LEU A 77 -4.46 7.63 -7.01
C LEU A 77 -5.62 7.79 -6.04
N GLU A 78 -6.83 7.59 -6.54
CA GLU A 78 -8.03 7.61 -5.72
C GLU A 78 -8.28 6.20 -5.21
N PRO A 79 -8.16 5.96 -3.89
CA PRO A 79 -8.38 4.65 -3.32
C PRO A 79 -9.86 4.27 -3.43
N PRO A 80 -10.15 2.96 -3.47
CA PRO A 80 -11.51 2.51 -3.43
C PRO A 80 -12.09 2.68 -2.02
N SER A 81 -13.41 2.79 -1.92
CA SER A 81 -14.09 2.83 -0.63
C SER A 81 -15.43 2.12 -0.72
N TRP A 82 -15.84 1.49 0.39
CA TRP A 82 -17.14 0.86 0.52
C TRP A 82 -18.21 1.91 0.68
N VAL A 83 -19.11 2.00 -0.30
CA VAL A 83 -20.18 3.00 -0.35
C VAL A 83 -21.50 2.32 -0.64
N ASN A 84 -22.61 2.93 -0.19
CA ASN A 84 -23.93 2.49 -0.59
C ASN A 84 -24.23 3.05 -1.99
N CYS A 85 -24.18 2.21 -3.01
CA CYS A 85 -24.42 2.66 -4.38
C CYS A 85 -25.92 2.73 -4.65
N PRO A 86 -26.44 3.86 -5.14
CA PRO A 86 -27.88 3.99 -5.42
C PRO A 86 -28.42 3.00 -6.47
N HIS A 87 -27.55 2.44 -7.32
CA HIS A 87 -27.92 1.41 -8.28
C HIS A 87 -28.06 0.01 -7.65
N HIS A 88 -27.42 -0.21 -6.49
CA HIS A 88 -27.52 -1.44 -5.70
C HIS A 88 -28.06 -1.09 -4.32
N LYS A 89 -29.37 -0.76 -4.26
CA LYS A 89 -30.07 -0.22 -3.08
C LYS A 89 -29.88 -1.04 -1.79
N ASP A 90 -29.58 -2.33 -1.92
CA ASP A 90 -29.46 -3.28 -0.82
C ASP A 90 -28.02 -3.77 -0.60
N SER A 91 -26.99 -3.11 -1.16
CA SER A 91 -25.60 -3.60 -1.03
C SER A 91 -24.55 -2.50 -0.93
N PHE A 92 -23.63 -2.68 0.02
CA PHE A 92 -22.39 -1.93 0.05
C PHE A 92 -21.45 -2.43 -1.02
N VAL A 93 -20.81 -1.50 -1.69
CA VAL A 93 -19.97 -1.78 -2.84
C VAL A 93 -18.64 -1.08 -2.73
N LYS A 94 -17.57 -1.78 -3.09
CA LYS A 94 -16.24 -1.18 -3.17
C LYS A 94 -16.17 -0.35 -4.46
N CYS A 95 -16.27 0.97 -4.33
CA CYS A 95 -16.29 1.90 -5.46
C CYS A 95 -14.86 2.40 -5.76
N PRO A 96 -14.36 2.33 -7.01
CA PRO A 96 -12.98 2.69 -7.36
C PRO A 96 -12.57 4.13 -7.05
N ARG A 97 -13.53 5.07 -7.01
CA ARG A 97 -13.29 6.47 -6.65
C ARG A 97 -13.75 6.82 -5.23
N GLY A 98 -13.93 5.80 -4.39
CA GLY A 98 -14.44 5.94 -3.03
C GLY A 98 -15.79 6.63 -2.93
N GLY A 99 -16.67 6.43 -3.92
CA GLY A 99 -17.98 7.08 -4.00
C GLY A 99 -17.98 8.52 -4.46
N LYS A 100 -16.82 9.11 -4.81
CA LYS A 100 -16.81 10.36 -5.56
C LYS A 100 -17.59 10.16 -6.86
N GLY A 101 -18.50 11.08 -7.15
CA GLY A 101 -19.45 10.96 -8.26
C GLY A 101 -20.84 10.48 -7.84
N ILE A 102 -21.02 9.97 -6.61
CA ILE A 102 -22.36 9.77 -6.03
C ILE A 102 -22.91 11.13 -5.63
N ARG A 103 -23.95 11.58 -6.32
CA ARG A 103 -24.65 12.83 -6.03
C ARG A 103 -26.07 12.53 -5.56
N LYS A 104 -26.51 13.19 -4.49
CA LYS A 104 -27.92 13.21 -4.10
C LYS A 104 -28.68 14.10 -5.09
N LEU A 105 -29.75 13.55 -5.65
CA LEU A 105 -30.71 14.23 -6.51
C LEU A 105 -32.02 14.42 -5.75
N GLN A 106 -32.93 15.24 -6.27
CA GLN A 106 -34.23 15.52 -5.63
C GLN A 106 -35.07 14.26 -5.36
N TYR A 107 -34.94 13.23 -6.20
CA TYR A 107 -35.73 11.99 -6.11
C TYR A 107 -34.86 10.73 -5.88
N GLY A 108 -33.60 10.87 -5.48
CA GLY A 108 -32.73 9.71 -5.28
C GLY A 108 -31.25 10.06 -5.18
N SER A 109 -30.37 9.12 -5.51
CA SER A 109 -28.94 9.40 -5.72
C SER A 109 -28.52 8.76 -7.04
N ALA A 110 -27.52 9.35 -7.72
CA ALA A 110 -26.97 8.81 -8.96
C ALA A 110 -25.45 8.76 -8.86
N CYS A 111 -24.82 7.74 -9.45
CA CYS A 111 -23.38 7.66 -9.58
C CYS A 111 -22.95 8.06 -10.99
N GLN A 112 -22.31 9.21 -11.15
CA GLN A 112 -21.87 9.69 -12.47
C GLN A 112 -20.81 8.80 -13.11
N ASP A 113 -20.00 8.14 -12.28
CA ASP A 113 -18.87 7.32 -12.73
C ASP A 113 -19.24 5.85 -12.92
N ASN A 114 -20.56 5.53 -12.94
CA ASN A 114 -21.11 4.17 -13.07
C ASN A 114 -20.26 3.17 -12.31
N CYS A 115 -20.34 3.14 -10.97
CA CYS A 115 -19.57 2.24 -10.09
C CYS A 115 -19.17 0.99 -10.87
N TYR A 116 -17.93 0.94 -11.35
CA TYR A 116 -17.55 -0.04 -12.37
C TYR A 116 -17.39 -1.36 -11.65
N PHE A 117 -18.52 -2.04 -11.50
CA PHE A 117 -18.59 -3.39 -11.02
C PHE A 117 -18.03 -4.27 -12.11
N ARG A 118 -17.03 -5.08 -11.76
CA ARG A 118 -16.76 -6.29 -12.53
C ARG A 118 -18.10 -7.01 -12.69
N THR A 119 -18.57 -7.05 -13.93
CA THR A 119 -19.54 -8.05 -14.37
C THR A 119 -18.82 -9.39 -14.45
#